data_AF-F1KW98-F1
#
_entry.id   AF-F1KW98-F1
#
_cell.length_a   1.000
_cell.length_b   1.000
_cell.length_c   1.000
_cell.angle_alpha   90.00
_cell.angle_beta   90.00
_cell.angle_gamma   90.00
#
_symmetry.space_group_name_H-M   'P 1'
#
loop_
_entity.id
_entity.type
_entity.pdbx_description
1 polymer ?
#
loop_
_entity_poly.entity_id
_entity_poly.type
_entity_poly.pdbx_seq_one_letter_code
_entity_poly.pdbx_strand_id
1 'polypeptide(L)'
;MHCEDVIILRRCMATYISMAVHFSTLFGSQGFFLIMPTLLRCYSQRQTNALLCRTIEYVCKQFYILHRKPFFLQMAGAVANILDTNDNDFEVNPMKVKAKYLFALLRSMEDMSNLDDPLDILGLVNEAKPLKALDLCYRDDPNTFSMLTDGMASCVTVCAFAPDSRRSYQMLLVMQAILPYFVEWAERETIRQNNSSAAVKHELTIYSTVCVEMKALVNCCDILARGPTRTFDIVNSVSDRGKSFIADSPQFFDPPTVIEDEGKVHYSERKFDKREKERDRLGKCGQFGDAARDVSPTARCNACLGCDLHRQGNAAPQRARQNSPLRLSMSKYPKYLTTNVIVKLSEIALSLLKVAPYDLNTMACLGLQKYFTSILPVTDWSVEGNRSALNIILRRLDKTIQKIGKKLTLRRRTNWTALSNWLSGLYQTPSAYPYIAHLHPLKTTTQMCLRIMIGDPCIDDISAQSAAHSLSLSTVLHSSTPPPTFCNAVLKPASFLMQALGQMPRSCNRETWRSV
;
A
#
# COMPACT_ATOMS: atom_id res chain seq x y z
N MET A 1 -20.94 4.74 -22.15
CA MET A 1 -22.12 3.91 -21.86
C MET A 1 -23.29 4.81 -21.49
N HIS A 2 -24.42 4.71 -22.18
CA HIS A 2 -25.66 5.38 -21.77
C HIS A 2 -26.40 4.47 -20.80
N CYS A 3 -26.40 4.80 -19.50
CA CYS A 3 -26.86 3.90 -18.44
C CYS A 3 -28.38 3.97 -18.19
N GLU A 4 -29.07 4.89 -18.86
CA GLU A 4 -30.50 5.15 -18.69
C GLU A 4 -31.35 4.51 -19.79
N ASP A 5 -30.72 4.12 -20.90
CA ASP A 5 -31.39 3.43 -22.00
C ASP A 5 -31.05 1.93 -21.94
N VAL A 6 -32.07 1.13 -21.65
CA VAL A 6 -31.96 -0.32 -21.49
C VAL A 6 -31.57 -1.03 -22.79
N ILE A 7 -32.02 -0.53 -23.94
CA ILE A 7 -31.74 -1.13 -25.26
C ILE A 7 -30.28 -0.89 -25.61
N ILE A 8 -29.80 0.35 -25.41
CA ILE A 8 -28.39 0.70 -25.63
C ILE A 8 -27.50 -0.09 -24.68
N LEU A 9 -27.88 -0.19 -23.39
CA LEU A 9 -27.14 -0.96 -22.41
C LEU A 9 -27.05 -2.44 -22.80
N ARG A 10 -28.17 -3.08 -23.17
CA ARG A 10 -28.22 -4.47 -23.63
C ARG A 10 -27.30 -4.70 -24.83
N ARG A 11 -27.39 -3.86 -25.88
CA ARG A 11 -26.55 -3.98 -27.09
C ARG A 11 -25.07 -3.75 -26.78
N CYS A 12 -24.75 -2.76 -25.94
CA CYS A 12 -23.37 -2.46 -25.54
C CYS A 12 -22.75 -3.66 -24.82
N MET A 13 -23.46 -4.26 -23.86
CA MET A 13 -22.96 -5.40 -23.11
C MET A 13 -22.82 -6.65 -23.96
N ALA A 14 -23.80 -6.92 -24.84
CA ALA A 14 -23.70 -8.01 -25.80
C ALA A 14 -22.49 -7.84 -26.73
N THR A 15 -22.25 -6.61 -27.20
CA THR A 15 -21.07 -6.30 -28.03
C THR A 15 -19.77 -6.58 -27.29
N TYR A 16 -19.66 -6.20 -26.01
CA TYR A 16 -18.45 -6.52 -25.24
C TYR A 16 -18.24 -8.02 -25.03
N ILE A 17 -19.31 -8.79 -24.80
CA ILE A 17 -19.21 -10.26 -24.71
C ILE A 17 -18.77 -10.85 -26.06
N SER A 18 -19.40 -10.45 -27.17
CA SER A 18 -19.00 -10.90 -28.51
C SER A 18 -17.56 -10.54 -28.84
N MET A 19 -17.10 -9.34 -28.49
CA MET A 19 -15.70 -8.93 -28.65
C MET A 19 -14.75 -9.82 -27.82
N ALA A 20 -15.12 -10.13 -26.58
CA ALA A 20 -14.32 -11.00 -25.72
C ALA A 20 -14.22 -12.44 -26.27
N VAL A 21 -15.23 -12.92 -27.00
CA VAL A 21 -15.19 -14.22 -27.67
C VAL A 21 -14.37 -14.18 -28.96
N HIS A 22 -14.68 -13.26 -29.88
CA HIS A 22 -14.04 -13.23 -31.20
C HIS A 22 -12.58 -12.78 -31.15
N PHE A 23 -12.25 -11.82 -30.29
CA PHE A 23 -10.87 -11.35 -30.10
C PHE A 23 -10.22 -12.06 -28.90
N SER A 24 -10.35 -13.38 -28.83
CA SER A 24 -9.91 -14.20 -27.68
C SER A 24 -8.44 -13.99 -27.31
N THR A 25 -7.53 -13.88 -28.29
CA THR A 25 -6.11 -13.62 -28.05
C THR A 25 -5.84 -12.24 -27.44
N LEU A 26 -6.56 -11.21 -27.92
CA LEU A 26 -6.46 -9.86 -27.37
C LEU A 26 -7.01 -9.82 -25.95
N PHE A 27 -8.18 -10.40 -25.72
CA PHE A 27 -8.82 -10.44 -24.40
C PHE A 27 -8.15 -11.39 -23.41
N GLY A 28 -7.40 -12.38 -23.90
CA GLY A 28 -6.55 -13.23 -23.06
C GLY A 28 -5.33 -12.49 -22.49
N SER A 29 -4.91 -11.39 -23.13
CA SER A 29 -3.72 -10.62 -22.75
C SER A 29 -4.05 -9.23 -22.16
N GLN A 30 -4.71 -8.36 -22.93
CA GLN A 30 -4.89 -6.94 -22.58
C GLN A 30 -6.29 -6.37 -22.79
N GLY A 31 -7.19 -7.07 -23.49
CA GLY A 31 -8.48 -6.53 -23.93
C GLY A 31 -9.34 -5.95 -22.79
N PHE A 32 -9.26 -6.51 -21.59
CA PHE A 32 -10.03 -6.03 -20.45
C PHE A 32 -9.54 -4.69 -19.88
N PHE A 33 -8.30 -4.27 -20.14
CA PHE A 33 -7.82 -2.93 -19.76
C PHE A 33 -8.56 -1.80 -20.48
N LEU A 34 -9.12 -2.07 -21.67
CA LEU A 34 -9.84 -1.09 -22.47
C LEU A 34 -11.28 -0.87 -21.96
N ILE A 35 -11.87 -1.88 -21.35
CA ILE A 35 -13.32 -1.91 -21.04
C ILE A 35 -13.57 -1.75 -19.53
N MET A 36 -12.81 -2.47 -18.70
CA MET A 36 -13.10 -2.56 -17.26
C MET A 36 -13.04 -1.23 -16.50
N PRO A 37 -12.08 -0.30 -16.76
CA PRO A 37 -12.06 0.99 -16.07
C PRO A 37 -13.35 1.81 -16.27
N THR A 38 -13.97 1.71 -17.44
CA THR A 38 -15.21 2.43 -17.75
C THR A 38 -16.43 1.73 -17.15
N LEU A 39 -16.51 0.40 -17.26
CA LEU A 39 -17.57 -0.39 -16.61
C LEU A 39 -17.59 -0.15 -15.10
N LEU A 40 -16.44 -0.26 -14.44
CA LEU A 40 -16.34 -0.15 -12.99
C LEU A 40 -16.54 1.28 -12.47
N ARG A 41 -16.20 2.31 -13.25
CA ARG A 41 -16.58 3.69 -12.92
C ARG A 41 -18.09 3.88 -12.96
N CYS A 42 -18.75 3.38 -14.01
CA CYS A 42 -20.21 3.45 -14.11
C CYS A 42 -20.88 2.68 -12.97
N TYR A 43 -20.39 1.47 -12.68
CA TYR A 43 -20.84 0.66 -11.55
C TYR A 43 -20.69 1.43 -10.23
N SER A 44 -19.49 1.93 -9.91
CA SER A 44 -19.21 2.63 -8.66
C SER A 44 -20.02 3.93 -8.48
N GLN A 45 -20.39 4.61 -9.56
CA GLN A 45 -21.09 5.90 -9.49
C GLN A 45 -22.61 5.76 -9.44
N ARG A 46 -23.17 4.73 -10.08
CA ARG A 46 -24.62 4.59 -10.29
C ARG A 46 -25.20 3.42 -9.50
N GLN A 47 -24.83 3.33 -8.23
CA GLN A 47 -25.28 2.26 -7.33
C GLN A 47 -26.79 2.30 -7.02
N THR A 48 -27.45 3.43 -7.26
CA THR A 48 -28.91 3.56 -7.17
C THR A 48 -29.66 2.81 -8.27
N ASN A 49 -29.01 2.55 -9.42
CA ASN A 49 -29.60 1.82 -10.53
C ASN A 49 -29.31 0.32 -10.39
N ALA A 50 -30.21 -0.41 -9.72
CA ALA A 50 -30.07 -1.84 -9.49
C ALA A 50 -30.00 -2.66 -10.79
N LEU A 51 -30.67 -2.22 -11.86
CA LEU A 51 -30.64 -2.90 -13.16
C LEU A 51 -29.24 -2.84 -13.77
N LEU A 52 -28.63 -1.65 -13.81
CA LEU A 52 -27.25 -1.48 -14.29
C LEU A 52 -26.27 -2.32 -13.48
N CYS A 53 -26.37 -2.31 -12.15
CA CYS A 53 -25.48 -3.09 -11.28
C CYS A 53 -25.57 -4.58 -11.60
N ARG A 54 -26.80 -5.14 -11.62
CA ARG A 54 -27.03 -6.56 -11.96
C ARG A 54 -26.54 -6.91 -13.36
N THR A 55 -26.74 -6.02 -14.34
CA THR A 55 -26.23 -6.20 -15.70
C THR A 55 -24.70 -6.26 -15.73
N ILE A 56 -24.01 -5.36 -15.04
CA ILE A 56 -22.54 -5.36 -15.00
C ILE A 56 -22.02 -6.59 -14.26
N GLU A 57 -22.63 -6.96 -13.15
CA GLU A 57 -22.32 -8.20 -12.40
C GLU A 57 -22.45 -9.44 -13.29
N TYR A 58 -23.56 -9.54 -14.02
CA TYR A 58 -23.80 -10.63 -14.97
C TYR A 58 -22.72 -10.68 -16.06
N VAL A 59 -22.39 -9.54 -16.68
CA VAL A 59 -21.39 -9.46 -17.74
C VAL A 59 -20.00 -9.85 -17.21
N CYS A 60 -19.63 -9.43 -16.00
CA CYS A 60 -18.38 -9.84 -15.37
C CYS A 60 -18.32 -11.35 -15.07
N LYS A 61 -19.45 -11.97 -14.68
CA LYS A 61 -19.54 -13.44 -14.56
C LYS A 61 -19.30 -14.11 -15.91
N GLN A 62 -19.90 -13.61 -17.00
CA GLN A 62 -19.67 -14.14 -18.35
C GLN A 62 -18.21 -14.00 -18.79
N PHE A 63 -17.58 -12.84 -18.54
CA PHE A 63 -16.15 -12.66 -18.82
C PHE A 63 -15.28 -13.65 -18.05
N TYR A 64 -15.60 -13.92 -16.78
CA TYR A 64 -14.88 -14.93 -16.01
C TYR A 64 -15.10 -16.34 -16.56
N ILE A 65 -16.31 -16.71 -17.01
CA ILE A 65 -16.56 -18.02 -17.65
C ILE A 65 -15.69 -18.19 -18.90
N LEU A 66 -15.60 -17.14 -19.73
CA LEU A 66 -14.85 -17.16 -20.98
C LEU A 66 -13.32 -17.20 -20.77
N HIS A 67 -12.80 -16.35 -19.89
CA HIS A 67 -11.36 -16.03 -19.78
C HIS A 67 -10.73 -16.35 -18.42
N ARG A 68 -11.50 -16.80 -17.43
CA ARG A 68 -11.02 -17.32 -16.12
C ARG A 68 -10.07 -16.36 -15.38
N LYS A 69 -8.98 -16.90 -14.82
CA LYS A 69 -7.98 -16.14 -14.04
C LYS A 69 -7.38 -14.96 -14.83
N PRO A 70 -7.04 -15.09 -16.14
CA PRO A 70 -6.63 -13.96 -16.97
C PRO A 70 -7.58 -12.75 -16.89
N PHE A 71 -8.90 -12.97 -16.95
CA PHE A 71 -9.87 -11.87 -16.82
C PHE A 71 -9.75 -11.17 -15.47
N PHE A 72 -9.79 -11.93 -14.37
CA PHE A 72 -9.69 -11.35 -13.02
C PHE A 72 -8.41 -10.53 -12.86
N LEU A 73 -7.28 -11.08 -13.29
CA LEU A 73 -5.99 -10.40 -13.21
C LEU A 73 -6.04 -9.10 -14.02
N GLN A 74 -6.42 -9.13 -15.30
CA GLN A 74 -6.48 -7.93 -16.12
C GLN A 74 -7.43 -6.87 -15.53
N MET A 75 -8.61 -7.27 -15.05
CA MET A 75 -9.54 -6.37 -14.36
C MET A 75 -8.90 -5.70 -13.16
N ALA A 76 -8.28 -6.48 -12.26
CA ALA A 76 -7.58 -5.97 -11.09
C ALA A 76 -6.45 -4.99 -11.51
N GLY A 77 -5.71 -5.30 -12.57
CA GLY A 77 -4.68 -4.41 -13.11
C GLY A 77 -5.19 -3.09 -13.64
N ALA A 78 -6.28 -3.16 -14.40
CA ALA A 78 -6.89 -2.01 -15.03
C ALA A 78 -7.42 -1.02 -13.99
N VAL A 79 -7.91 -1.52 -12.85
CA VAL A 79 -8.50 -0.67 -11.81
C VAL A 79 -7.56 -0.24 -10.70
N ALA A 80 -6.41 -0.90 -10.53
CA ALA A 80 -5.48 -0.65 -9.43
C ALA A 80 -5.15 0.83 -9.18
N ASN A 81 -4.98 1.62 -10.25
CA ASN A 81 -4.60 3.04 -10.15
C ASN A 81 -5.79 4.00 -9.97
N ILE A 82 -7.03 3.53 -10.20
CA ILE A 82 -8.24 4.35 -10.06
C ILE A 82 -9.03 3.97 -8.80
N LEU A 83 -8.54 3.04 -7.99
CA LEU A 83 -9.18 2.65 -6.75
C LEU A 83 -9.09 3.75 -5.70
N ASP A 84 -10.23 4.06 -5.09
CA ASP A 84 -10.33 4.93 -3.92
C ASP A 84 -10.66 4.08 -2.69
N THR A 85 -9.82 4.22 -1.65
CA THR A 85 -10.03 3.60 -0.34
C THR A 85 -10.84 4.48 0.60
N ASN A 86 -11.29 5.66 0.16
CA ASN A 86 -12.23 6.48 0.92
C ASN A 86 -13.65 5.92 0.83
N ASP A 87 -14.25 5.61 1.98
CA ASP A 87 -15.61 5.09 2.09
C ASP A 87 -16.70 6.15 2.02
N ASN A 88 -16.35 7.44 2.12
CA ASN A 88 -17.30 8.55 2.15
C ASN A 88 -18.13 8.62 0.86
N ASP A 89 -19.46 8.46 0.99
CA ASP A 89 -20.39 8.54 -0.16
C ASP A 89 -20.60 9.93 -0.75
N PHE A 90 -20.29 10.96 0.04
CA PHE A 90 -20.42 12.34 -0.37
C PHE A 90 -19.22 12.85 -1.21
N GLU A 91 -18.05 12.21 -1.11
CA GLU A 91 -16.89 12.52 -1.94
C GLU A 91 -16.93 11.70 -3.23
N VAL A 92 -17.59 12.24 -4.25
CA VAL A 92 -17.70 11.58 -5.56
C VAL A 92 -16.62 12.11 -6.49
N ASN A 93 -15.60 11.28 -6.76
CA ASN A 93 -14.64 11.54 -7.83
C ASN A 93 -15.01 10.71 -9.08
N PRO A 94 -15.40 11.35 -10.20
CA PRO A 94 -15.86 10.63 -11.39
C PRO A 94 -14.75 9.83 -12.10
N MET A 95 -13.48 10.06 -11.76
CA MET A 95 -12.33 9.35 -12.32
C MET A 95 -11.89 8.16 -11.47
N LYS A 96 -12.46 7.98 -10.27
CA LYS A 96 -12.11 6.90 -9.36
C LYS A 96 -13.25 5.90 -9.18
N VAL A 97 -12.89 4.73 -8.66
CA VAL A 97 -13.77 3.60 -8.34
C VAL A 97 -13.60 3.31 -6.86
N LYS A 98 -14.69 3.30 -6.09
CA LYS A 98 -14.56 2.97 -4.65
C LYS A 98 -14.29 1.50 -4.46
N ALA A 99 -13.35 1.19 -3.56
CA ALA A 99 -12.92 -0.16 -3.26
C ALA A 99 -14.07 -1.06 -2.76
N LYS A 100 -15.00 -0.51 -1.97
CA LYS A 100 -16.20 -1.23 -1.51
C LYS A 100 -17.07 -1.78 -2.63
N TYR A 101 -17.18 -1.06 -3.75
CA TYR A 101 -17.98 -1.50 -4.90
C TYR A 101 -17.24 -2.54 -5.74
N LEU A 102 -15.92 -2.41 -5.90
CA LEU A 102 -15.12 -3.50 -6.49
C LEU A 102 -15.29 -4.79 -5.67
N PHE A 103 -15.22 -4.68 -4.34
CA PHE A 103 -15.46 -5.81 -3.45
C PHE A 103 -16.86 -6.42 -3.62
N ALA A 104 -17.91 -5.59 -3.68
CA ALA A 104 -19.28 -6.04 -3.92
C ALA A 104 -19.43 -6.78 -5.27
N LEU A 105 -18.81 -6.27 -6.34
CA LEU A 105 -18.81 -6.95 -7.65
C LEU A 105 -18.15 -8.32 -7.56
N LEU A 106 -16.96 -8.39 -6.97
CA LEU A 106 -16.23 -9.65 -6.84
C LEU A 106 -17.00 -10.66 -5.98
N ARG A 107 -17.73 -10.19 -4.96
CA ARG A 107 -18.62 -11.05 -4.17
C ARG A 107 -19.80 -11.57 -4.99
N SER A 108 -20.39 -10.74 -5.85
CA SER A 108 -21.42 -11.19 -6.80
C SER A 108 -20.85 -12.25 -7.74
N MET A 109 -19.61 -12.09 -8.21
CA MET A 109 -18.94 -13.09 -9.04
C MET A 109 -18.68 -14.44 -8.35
N GLU A 110 -18.52 -14.49 -7.02
CA GLU A 110 -18.40 -15.77 -6.30
C GLU A 110 -19.71 -16.56 -6.32
N ASP A 111 -20.86 -15.87 -6.40
CA ASP A 111 -22.16 -16.50 -6.58
C ASP A 111 -22.42 -16.84 -8.06
N MET A 112 -21.77 -17.91 -8.53
CA MET A 112 -21.96 -18.45 -9.88
C MET A 112 -23.25 -19.29 -10.02
N SER A 113 -24.03 -19.46 -8.94
CA SER A 113 -25.30 -20.18 -8.97
C SER A 113 -26.43 -19.32 -9.55
N ASN A 114 -26.36 -18.01 -9.33
CA ASN A 114 -27.28 -17.03 -9.90
C ASN A 114 -26.71 -16.41 -11.18
N LEU A 115 -27.16 -16.93 -12.33
CA LEU A 115 -26.84 -16.43 -13.67
C LEU A 115 -28.08 -15.83 -14.36
N ASP A 116 -28.93 -15.15 -13.58
CA ASP A 116 -30.08 -14.44 -14.14
C ASP A 116 -29.60 -13.34 -15.09
N ASP A 117 -30.00 -13.44 -16.36
CA ASP A 117 -29.72 -12.42 -17.38
C ASP A 117 -30.86 -11.38 -17.39
N PRO A 118 -30.69 -10.23 -16.72
CA PRO A 118 -31.80 -9.28 -16.53
C PRO A 118 -32.28 -8.64 -17.83
N LEU A 119 -31.44 -8.63 -18.88
CA LEU A 119 -31.72 -7.95 -20.14
C LEU A 119 -31.73 -8.89 -21.34
N ASP A 120 -31.64 -10.21 -21.13
CA ASP A 120 -31.47 -11.19 -22.21
C ASP A 120 -30.30 -10.79 -23.14
N ILE A 121 -29.17 -10.44 -22.55
CA ILE A 121 -27.94 -10.03 -23.24
C ILE A 121 -27.41 -11.18 -24.10
N LEU A 122 -27.40 -12.41 -23.57
CA LEU A 122 -26.95 -13.57 -24.34
C LEU A 122 -27.85 -13.84 -25.55
N GLY A 123 -29.11 -13.43 -25.54
CA GLY A 123 -30.00 -13.46 -26.71
C GLY A 123 -29.40 -12.81 -27.96
N LEU A 124 -28.54 -11.79 -27.80
CA LEU A 124 -27.90 -11.06 -28.89
C LEU A 124 -26.50 -11.59 -29.28
N VAL A 125 -25.95 -12.54 -28.52
CA VAL A 125 -24.61 -13.10 -28.77
C VAL A 125 -24.75 -14.36 -29.62
N ASN A 126 -24.07 -14.38 -30.78
CA ASN A 126 -24.16 -15.44 -31.79
C ASN A 126 -23.33 -16.72 -31.47
N GLU A 127 -23.17 -17.05 -30.19
CA GLU A 127 -22.31 -18.14 -29.73
C GLU A 127 -23.13 -19.27 -29.10
N ALA A 128 -22.53 -20.47 -29.05
CA ALA A 128 -23.16 -21.64 -28.43
C ALA A 128 -23.35 -21.41 -26.91
N LYS A 129 -24.59 -21.58 -26.43
CA LYS A 129 -24.98 -21.38 -25.03
C LYS A 129 -25.07 -22.73 -24.29
N PRO A 130 -24.72 -22.82 -23.01
CA PRO A 130 -24.07 -21.79 -22.20
C PRO A 130 -22.65 -21.51 -22.69
N LEU A 131 -22.17 -20.28 -22.48
CA LEU A 131 -20.79 -19.92 -22.79
C LEU A 131 -19.82 -20.81 -22.00
N LYS A 132 -18.68 -21.13 -22.61
CA LYS A 132 -17.64 -21.98 -22.02
C LYS A 132 -16.29 -21.29 -22.12
N ALA A 133 -15.35 -21.75 -21.32
CA ALA A 133 -13.98 -21.26 -21.37
C ALA A 133 -13.41 -21.42 -22.80
N LEU A 134 -12.76 -20.37 -23.28
CA LEU A 134 -12.19 -20.32 -24.63
C LEU A 134 -10.86 -21.07 -24.71
N ASP A 135 -10.08 -20.99 -23.64
CA ASP A 135 -8.81 -21.69 -23.53
C ASP A 135 -9.02 -23.14 -23.09
N LEU A 136 -8.41 -24.05 -23.86
CA LEU A 136 -8.47 -25.51 -23.69
C LEU A 136 -7.99 -25.94 -22.31
N CYS A 137 -7.07 -25.18 -21.70
CA CYS A 137 -6.54 -25.46 -20.37
C CYS A 137 -7.60 -25.39 -19.26
N TYR A 138 -8.77 -24.79 -19.52
CA TYR A 138 -9.85 -24.63 -18.55
C TYR A 138 -11.11 -25.45 -18.88
N ARG A 139 -11.01 -26.45 -19.78
CA ARG A 139 -12.17 -27.27 -20.20
C ARG A 139 -12.79 -28.06 -19.05
N ASP A 140 -11.94 -28.61 -18.18
CA ASP A 140 -12.37 -29.47 -17.08
C ASP A 140 -12.45 -28.73 -15.73
N ASP A 141 -12.06 -27.45 -15.71
CA ASP A 141 -12.09 -26.64 -14.50
C ASP A 141 -13.52 -26.18 -14.17
N PRO A 142 -14.00 -26.35 -12.93
CA PRO A 142 -15.34 -25.92 -12.55
C PRO A 142 -15.51 -24.41 -12.74
N ASN A 143 -16.71 -23.97 -13.13
CA ASN A 143 -17.12 -22.56 -13.26
C ASN A 143 -17.30 -21.89 -11.89
N THR A 144 -16.35 -22.06 -10.98
CA THR A 144 -16.37 -21.49 -9.64
C THR A 144 -15.28 -20.42 -9.53
N PHE A 145 -15.67 -19.21 -9.15
CA PHE A 145 -14.73 -18.18 -8.74
C PHE A 145 -14.67 -18.14 -7.22
N SER A 146 -13.47 -18.18 -6.66
CA SER A 146 -13.24 -17.96 -5.24
C SER A 146 -12.27 -16.80 -5.04
N MET A 147 -12.69 -15.77 -4.31
CA MET A 147 -11.86 -14.60 -4.01
C MET A 147 -10.55 -14.99 -3.35
N LEU A 148 -10.59 -15.98 -2.45
CA LEU A 148 -9.41 -16.43 -1.71
C LEU A 148 -8.39 -17.11 -2.64
N THR A 149 -8.83 -18.12 -3.38
CA THR A 149 -7.93 -19.01 -4.14
C THR A 149 -7.66 -18.50 -5.55
N ASP A 150 -8.66 -17.95 -6.23
CA ASP A 150 -8.49 -17.42 -7.59
C ASP A 150 -8.11 -15.94 -7.57
N GLY A 151 -8.60 -15.19 -6.58
CA GLY A 151 -8.30 -13.77 -6.43
C GLY A 151 -6.96 -13.51 -5.74
N MET A 152 -6.91 -13.72 -4.43
CA MET A 152 -5.74 -13.37 -3.61
C MET A 152 -4.51 -14.21 -3.94
N ALA A 153 -4.63 -15.54 -4.04
CA ALA A 153 -3.45 -16.38 -4.33
C ALA A 153 -2.86 -16.07 -5.71
N SER A 154 -3.67 -15.75 -6.72
CA SER A 154 -3.17 -15.29 -8.02
C SER A 154 -2.45 -13.95 -7.92
N CYS A 155 -2.97 -13.00 -7.13
CA CYS A 155 -2.29 -11.72 -6.88
C CYS A 155 -0.95 -11.93 -6.17
N VAL A 156 -0.91 -12.80 -5.16
CA VAL A 156 0.33 -13.17 -4.44
C VAL A 156 1.32 -13.84 -5.38
N THR A 157 0.87 -14.74 -6.25
CA THR A 157 1.71 -15.42 -7.24
C THR A 157 2.37 -14.43 -8.19
N VAL A 158 1.62 -13.44 -8.70
CA VAL A 158 2.17 -12.37 -9.54
C VAL A 158 3.25 -11.58 -8.79
N CYS A 159 3.01 -11.29 -7.51
CA CYS A 159 3.98 -10.58 -6.67
C CYS A 159 5.22 -11.40 -6.35
N ALA A 160 5.08 -12.72 -6.20
CA ALA A 160 6.19 -13.63 -5.95
C ALA A 160 7.07 -13.83 -7.19
N PHE A 161 6.46 -13.89 -8.38
CA PHE A 161 7.17 -14.13 -9.64
C PHE A 161 7.91 -12.89 -10.16
N ALA A 162 7.28 -11.71 -10.07
CA ALA A 162 7.84 -10.46 -10.60
C ALA A 162 7.64 -9.29 -9.63
N PRO A 163 8.29 -9.30 -8.44
CA PRO A 163 8.06 -8.32 -7.37
C PRO A 163 8.41 -6.87 -7.75
N ASP A 164 9.33 -6.67 -8.69
CA ASP A 164 9.73 -5.34 -9.16
C ASP A 164 8.86 -4.83 -10.32
N SER A 165 7.93 -5.65 -10.82
CA SER A 165 7.07 -5.26 -11.93
C SER A 165 5.98 -4.27 -11.50
N ARG A 166 5.60 -3.37 -12.43
CA ARG A 166 4.41 -2.52 -12.29
C ARG A 166 3.16 -3.33 -12.00
N ARG A 167 3.08 -4.54 -12.58
CA ARG A 167 1.99 -5.49 -12.40
C ARG A 167 1.89 -5.98 -10.96
N SER A 168 3.01 -6.34 -10.32
CA SER A 168 3.03 -6.72 -8.90
C SER A 168 2.51 -5.58 -8.03
N TYR A 169 3.00 -4.36 -8.26
CA TYR A 169 2.52 -3.19 -7.51
C TYR A 169 1.00 -2.98 -7.65
N GLN A 170 0.45 -3.11 -8.86
CA GLN A 170 -0.99 -3.04 -9.09
C GLN A 170 -1.77 -4.10 -8.29
N MET A 171 -1.27 -5.34 -8.25
CA MET A 171 -1.91 -6.42 -7.48
C MET A 171 -1.92 -6.12 -5.98
N LEU A 172 -0.83 -5.53 -5.46
CA LEU A 172 -0.77 -5.12 -4.06
C LEU A 172 -1.75 -3.99 -3.73
N LEU A 173 -1.92 -3.02 -4.63
CA LEU A 173 -2.92 -1.96 -4.44
C LEU A 173 -4.33 -2.53 -4.38
N VAL A 174 -4.66 -3.46 -5.27
CA VAL A 174 -5.98 -4.12 -5.28
C VAL A 174 -6.18 -4.94 -4.01
N MET A 175 -5.20 -5.77 -3.63
CA MET A 175 -5.24 -6.53 -2.38
C MET A 175 -5.43 -5.61 -1.17
N GLN A 176 -4.71 -4.48 -1.13
CA GLN A 176 -4.78 -3.52 -0.03
C GLN A 176 -6.16 -2.87 0.07
N ALA A 177 -6.78 -2.61 -1.09
CA ALA A 177 -8.10 -2.03 -1.17
C ALA A 177 -9.20 -3.03 -0.78
N ILE A 178 -9.12 -4.29 -1.20
CA ILE A 178 -10.20 -5.28 -0.98
C ILE A 178 -10.14 -5.96 0.40
N LEU A 179 -8.93 -6.14 0.96
CA LEU A 179 -8.73 -6.94 2.17
C LEU A 179 -9.55 -6.47 3.38
N PRO A 180 -9.66 -5.15 3.67
CA PRO A 180 -10.49 -4.67 4.78
C PRO A 180 -11.97 -5.07 4.64
N TYR A 181 -12.54 -4.91 3.45
CA TYR A 181 -13.95 -5.27 3.21
C TYR A 181 -14.16 -6.78 3.23
N PHE A 182 -13.18 -7.56 2.80
CA PHE A 182 -13.26 -9.03 2.85
C PHE A 182 -13.28 -9.56 4.29
N VAL A 183 -12.43 -9.01 5.16
CA VAL A 183 -12.43 -9.39 6.58
C VAL A 183 -13.70 -8.91 7.27
N GLU A 184 -14.14 -7.67 7.03
CA GLU A 184 -15.39 -7.16 7.59
C GLU A 184 -16.60 -7.99 7.13
N TRP A 185 -16.63 -8.41 5.86
CA TRP A 185 -17.67 -9.29 5.35
C TRP A 185 -17.68 -10.64 6.06
N ALA A 186 -16.53 -11.28 6.23
CA ALA A 186 -16.43 -12.57 6.93
C ALA A 186 -16.98 -12.46 8.36
N GLU A 187 -16.67 -11.37 9.06
CA GLU A 187 -17.20 -11.09 10.40
C GLU A 187 -18.72 -10.87 10.38
N ARG A 188 -19.24 -10.07 9.44
CA ARG A 188 -20.69 -9.82 9.31
C ARG A 188 -21.46 -11.11 9.00
N GLU A 189 -20.88 -12.01 8.21
CA GLU A 189 -21.49 -13.30 7.90
C GLU A 189 -21.59 -14.21 9.14
N THR A 190 -20.56 -14.25 9.99
CA THR A 190 -20.60 -14.97 11.26
C THR A 190 -21.68 -14.42 12.20
N ILE A 191 -21.79 -13.08 12.29
CA ILE A 191 -22.81 -12.42 13.10
C ILE A 191 -24.21 -12.77 12.57
N ARG A 192 -24.41 -12.73 11.25
CA ARG A 192 -25.68 -13.10 10.60
C ARG A 192 -26.10 -14.53 10.91
N GLN A 193 -25.14 -15.44 11.06
CA GLN A 193 -25.37 -16.83 11.44
C GLN A 193 -25.43 -17.06 12.96
N ASN A 194 -25.75 -16.01 13.74
CA ASN A 194 -25.88 -16.03 15.20
C ASN A 194 -24.65 -16.61 15.93
N ASN A 195 -23.44 -16.39 15.40
CA ASN A 195 -22.19 -16.92 15.96
C ASN A 195 -22.21 -18.44 16.17
N SER A 196 -22.85 -19.19 15.27
CA SER A 196 -22.84 -20.65 15.34
C SER A 196 -21.40 -21.19 15.33
N SER A 197 -21.18 -22.33 16.00
CA SER A 197 -19.85 -22.96 16.07
C SER A 197 -19.28 -23.29 14.67
N ALA A 198 -20.15 -23.59 13.70
CA ALA A 198 -19.76 -23.81 12.31
C ALA A 198 -19.34 -22.51 11.61
N ALA A 199 -20.10 -21.42 11.79
CA ALA A 199 -19.78 -20.10 11.22
C ALA A 199 -18.44 -19.57 11.74
N VAL A 200 -18.20 -19.65 13.04
CA VAL A 200 -16.93 -19.23 13.65
C VAL A 200 -15.75 -20.07 13.14
N LYS A 201 -15.93 -21.38 12.95
CA LYS A 201 -14.90 -22.24 12.32
C LYS A 201 -14.64 -21.86 10.86
N HIS A 202 -15.69 -21.50 10.12
CA HIS A 202 -15.56 -21.07 8.74
C HIS A 202 -14.80 -19.74 8.63
N GLU A 203 -15.15 -18.74 9.43
CA GLU A 203 -14.42 -17.47 9.55
C GLU A 203 -12.95 -17.71 9.91
N LEU A 204 -12.69 -18.59 10.88
CA LEU A 204 -11.32 -18.95 11.28
C LEU A 204 -10.52 -19.56 10.12
N THR A 205 -11.18 -20.36 9.28
CA THR A 205 -10.56 -20.99 8.11
C THR A 205 -10.25 -19.93 7.06
N ILE A 206 -11.18 -19.02 6.78
CA ILE A 206 -10.96 -17.87 5.88
C ILE A 206 -9.75 -17.07 6.36
N TYR A 207 -9.75 -16.68 7.63
CA TYR A 207 -8.66 -15.89 8.22
C TYR A 207 -7.32 -16.64 8.18
N SER A 208 -7.32 -17.96 8.42
CA SER A 208 -6.14 -18.80 8.30
C SER A 208 -5.57 -18.79 6.89
N THR A 209 -6.42 -18.94 5.87
CA THR A 209 -6.01 -18.91 4.46
C THR A 209 -5.42 -17.56 4.09
N VAL A 210 -6.08 -16.45 4.46
CA VAL A 210 -5.56 -15.09 4.27
C VAL A 210 -4.18 -14.92 4.91
N CYS A 211 -4.00 -15.47 6.11
CA CYS A 211 -2.70 -15.45 6.80
C CYS A 211 -1.62 -16.23 6.06
N VAL A 212 -1.95 -17.39 5.48
CA VAL A 212 -1.01 -18.21 4.70
C VAL A 212 -0.58 -17.45 3.44
N GLU A 213 -1.52 -16.89 2.69
CA GLU A 213 -1.25 -16.12 1.47
C GLU A 213 -0.40 -14.88 1.77
N MET A 214 -0.75 -14.14 2.83
CA MET A 214 0.03 -12.96 3.22
C MET A 214 1.42 -13.33 3.76
N LYS A 215 1.57 -14.48 4.44
CA LYS A 215 2.89 -15.01 4.83
C LYS A 215 3.74 -15.34 3.61
N ALA A 216 3.16 -16.02 2.62
CA ALA A 216 3.84 -16.31 1.36
C ALA A 216 4.29 -15.01 0.69
N LEU A 217 3.40 -14.02 0.60
CA LEU A 217 3.71 -12.71 0.04
C LEU A 217 4.90 -12.04 0.75
N VAL A 218 4.85 -11.93 2.08
CA VAL A 218 5.94 -11.29 2.86
C VAL A 218 7.25 -12.06 2.72
N ASN A 219 7.22 -13.38 2.67
CA ASN A 219 8.43 -14.20 2.48
C ASN A 219 9.04 -14.03 1.08
N CYS A 220 8.22 -13.79 0.05
CA CYS A 220 8.70 -13.53 -1.30
C CYS A 220 9.30 -12.12 -1.49
N CYS A 221 9.28 -11.27 -0.45
CA CYS A 221 9.76 -9.88 -0.51
C CYS A 221 11.29 -9.72 -0.38
N ASP A 222 12.09 -10.78 -0.42
CA ASP A 222 13.55 -10.70 -0.27
C ASP A 222 14.24 -9.79 -1.30
N ILE A 223 13.63 -9.62 -2.47
CA ILE A 223 14.11 -8.72 -3.52
C ILE A 223 13.89 -7.25 -3.12
N LEU A 224 12.81 -6.95 -2.40
CA LEU A 224 12.40 -5.61 -1.95
C LEU A 224 13.07 -5.17 -0.63
N ALA A 225 13.46 -6.15 0.21
CA ALA A 225 14.20 -5.92 1.46
C ALA A 225 15.68 -5.58 1.20
N ARG A 226 16.21 -5.93 0.02
CA ARG A 226 17.52 -5.47 -0.45
C ARG A 226 17.41 -3.98 -0.80
N GLY A 227 17.66 -3.14 0.20
CA GLY A 227 17.73 -1.69 0.01
C GLY A 227 18.71 -1.28 -1.11
N PRO A 228 18.68 0.00 -1.54
CA PRO A 228 19.36 0.50 -2.74
C PRO A 228 20.90 0.37 -2.76
N THR A 229 21.52 -0.12 -1.69
CA THR A 229 22.97 -0.23 -1.54
C THR A 229 23.66 -1.09 -2.60
N ARG A 230 23.04 -2.17 -3.12
CA ARG A 230 23.67 -2.94 -4.21
C ARG A 230 23.63 -2.24 -5.55
N THR A 231 22.66 -1.36 -5.78
CA THR A 231 22.63 -0.56 -7.02
C THR A 231 23.78 0.44 -7.03
N PHE A 232 24.16 1.00 -5.87
CA PHE A 232 25.33 1.90 -5.75
C PHE A 232 26.69 1.19 -5.95
N ASP A 233 26.81 -0.08 -5.56
CA ASP A 233 28.07 -0.83 -5.75
C ASP A 233 28.27 -1.26 -7.22
N ILE A 234 27.18 -1.40 -7.99
CA ILE A 234 27.24 -1.72 -9.42
C ILE A 234 27.68 -0.50 -10.26
N VAL A 235 27.24 0.72 -9.92
CA VAL A 235 27.69 1.93 -10.66
C VAL A 235 29.14 2.34 -10.38
N ASN A 236 29.75 1.86 -9.30
CA ASN A 236 31.17 2.12 -9.01
C ASN A 236 32.13 1.05 -9.56
N SER A 237 31.61 -0.05 -10.12
CA SER A 237 32.43 -1.20 -10.55
C SER A 237 32.28 -1.60 -12.02
N VAL A 238 31.54 -0.83 -12.83
CA VAL A 238 31.36 -1.14 -14.26
C VAL A 238 31.70 0.09 -15.12
N SER A 239 32.97 0.48 -15.07
CA SER A 239 33.64 0.91 -16.30
C SER A 239 34.28 -0.35 -16.88
N ASP A 240 33.99 -0.62 -18.15
CA ASP A 240 34.46 -1.74 -18.97
C ASP A 240 33.65 -3.05 -19.01
N ARG A 241 33.26 -3.34 -20.26
CA ARG A 241 32.79 -4.59 -20.87
C ARG A 241 31.29 -4.85 -20.87
N GLY A 242 30.70 -4.49 -22.02
CA GLY A 242 29.39 -4.90 -22.45
C GLY A 242 29.28 -6.39 -22.80
N LYS A 243 28.02 -6.84 -22.74
CA LYS A 243 27.31 -7.93 -23.44
C LYS A 243 26.34 -8.64 -22.47
N SER A 244 25.06 -8.32 -22.69
CA SER A 244 23.88 -9.19 -22.67
C SER A 244 23.73 -10.26 -21.58
N PHE A 245 22.69 -10.14 -20.76
CA PHE A 245 21.57 -11.11 -20.65
C PHE A 245 20.46 -10.44 -19.82
N ILE A 246 19.60 -9.66 -20.47
CA ILE A 246 18.29 -9.28 -19.92
C ILE A 246 17.35 -10.39 -20.40
N ALA A 247 16.83 -11.18 -19.48
CA ALA A 247 15.68 -12.03 -19.76
C ALA A 247 14.47 -11.11 -19.93
N ASP A 248 14.21 -10.72 -21.17
CA ASP A 248 12.94 -10.12 -21.56
C ASP A 248 11.83 -11.13 -21.24
N SER A 249 11.04 -10.83 -20.21
CA SER A 249 9.67 -11.34 -20.17
C SER A 249 8.95 -10.84 -21.42
N PRO A 250 8.07 -11.66 -22.05
CA PRO A 250 7.50 -11.31 -23.35
C PRO A 250 6.90 -9.91 -23.33
N GLN A 251 7.36 -9.08 -24.27
CA GLN A 251 7.04 -7.67 -24.43
C GLN A 251 5.55 -7.40 -24.24
N PHE A 252 5.21 -6.83 -23.09
CA PHE A 252 3.90 -6.28 -22.82
C PHE A 252 3.95 -4.80 -23.20
N PHE A 253 3.55 -4.52 -24.43
CA PHE A 253 3.47 -3.17 -24.98
C PHE A 253 2.43 -2.37 -24.17
N ASP A 254 2.85 -1.26 -23.54
CA ASP A 254 1.96 -0.26 -22.93
C ASP A 254 1.35 0.56 -24.09
N PRO A 255 0.02 0.61 -24.30
CA PRO A 255 -0.57 1.47 -25.32
C PRO A 255 -0.35 2.95 -24.93
N PRO A 256 0.09 3.81 -25.86
CA PRO A 256 0.25 5.23 -25.59
C PRO A 256 -1.14 5.86 -25.37
N THR A 257 -1.39 6.33 -24.15
CA THR A 257 -2.49 7.24 -23.83
C THR A 257 -2.05 8.66 -24.13
N VAL A 258 -1.94 8.99 -25.42
CA VAL A 258 -1.86 10.38 -25.86
C VAL A 258 -2.69 10.53 -27.12
N ILE A 259 -3.67 11.42 -27.03
CA ILE A 259 -4.53 11.85 -28.13
C ILE A 259 -3.60 12.57 -29.13
N GLU A 260 -3.27 11.93 -30.23
CA GLU A 260 -2.57 12.58 -31.35
C GLU A 260 -3.62 13.34 -32.18
N ASP A 261 -3.51 14.67 -32.13
CA ASP A 261 -4.27 15.59 -32.99
C ASP A 261 -3.54 15.68 -34.35
N GLU A 262 -4.14 15.11 -35.39
CA GLU A 262 -3.64 15.24 -36.76
C GLU A 262 -3.90 16.65 -37.31
N GLY A 263 -2.83 17.36 -37.67
CA GLY A 263 -2.96 18.68 -38.28
C GLY A 263 -1.69 19.25 -38.92
N LYS A 264 -1.50 18.94 -40.21
CA LYS A 264 -0.90 19.76 -41.28
C LYS A 264 0.61 19.67 -41.63
N VAL A 265 0.85 18.93 -42.73
CA VAL A 265 1.53 19.29 -44.01
C VAL A 265 2.87 20.07 -44.01
N HIS A 266 3.86 19.46 -44.69
CA HIS A 266 5.19 19.95 -45.12
C HIS A 266 5.27 21.34 -45.79
N TYR A 267 6.36 22.10 -45.52
CA TYR A 267 7.39 22.44 -46.53
C TYR A 267 8.67 23.11 -45.94
N SER A 268 9.82 22.60 -46.40
CA SER A 268 11.23 23.04 -46.50
C SER A 268 11.90 24.15 -45.64
N GLU A 269 13.14 23.81 -45.25
CA GLU A 269 14.34 24.57 -44.85
C GLU A 269 14.36 26.11 -44.83
N ARG A 270 14.93 26.66 -43.74
CA ARG A 270 16.12 27.55 -43.76
C ARG A 270 16.71 27.76 -42.35
N LYS A 271 18.06 27.82 -42.31
CA LYS A 271 18.94 28.11 -41.17
C LYS A 271 18.73 29.55 -40.62
N PHE A 272 19.30 29.81 -39.43
CA PHE A 272 19.16 30.98 -38.52
C PHE A 272 17.98 30.80 -37.54
N ASP A 273 18.09 30.76 -36.22
CA ASP A 273 19.09 31.24 -35.26
C ASP A 273 19.21 30.27 -34.05
N LYS A 274 20.44 29.84 -33.77
CA LYS A 274 20.80 29.11 -32.53
C LYS A 274 21.15 30.15 -31.47
N ARG A 275 20.21 30.57 -30.62
CA ARG A 275 20.50 31.05 -29.24
C ARG A 275 19.30 31.39 -28.35
N GLU A 276 18.07 31.26 -28.82
CA GLU A 276 16.89 31.67 -28.03
C GLU A 276 15.91 30.56 -27.66
N LYS A 277 16.30 29.28 -27.86
CA LYS A 277 15.44 28.11 -27.59
C LYS A 277 15.98 27.16 -26.51
N GLU A 278 16.82 27.68 -25.61
CA GLU A 278 17.41 26.91 -24.50
C GLU A 278 16.78 27.23 -23.13
N ARG A 279 15.96 28.29 -23.02
CA ARG A 279 15.26 28.66 -21.77
C ARG A 279 13.81 28.16 -21.66
N ASP A 280 13.17 27.77 -22.76
CA ASP A 280 11.76 27.32 -22.76
C ASP A 280 11.56 25.81 -22.94
N ARG A 281 12.64 25.02 -22.97
CA ARG A 281 12.58 23.55 -22.93
C ARG A 281 12.71 22.95 -21.51
N LEU A 282 12.79 23.79 -20.47
CA LEU A 282 12.87 23.35 -19.08
C LEU A 282 11.49 23.24 -18.38
N GLY A 283 10.39 23.39 -19.13
CA GLY A 283 9.05 23.48 -18.55
C GLY A 283 8.15 22.24 -18.63
N LYS A 284 8.40 21.28 -19.55
CA LYS A 284 7.41 20.20 -19.82
C LYS A 284 7.97 18.81 -20.15
N CYS A 285 9.26 18.55 -19.95
CA CYS A 285 9.83 17.20 -20.08
C CYS A 285 10.82 16.93 -18.93
N GLY A 286 10.30 16.85 -17.71
CA GLY A 286 11.10 16.72 -16.48
C GLY A 286 10.46 15.84 -15.40
N GLN A 287 9.47 15.02 -15.77
CA GLN A 287 8.94 13.97 -14.91
C GLN A 287 8.98 12.69 -15.75
N PHE A 288 9.40 11.57 -15.16
CA PHE A 288 9.64 10.25 -15.79
C PHE A 288 11.08 9.87 -16.18
N GLY A 289 12.10 10.71 -15.91
CA GLY A 289 13.48 10.44 -16.36
C GLY A 289 14.59 10.24 -15.32
N ASP A 290 14.41 10.57 -14.03
CA ASP A 290 15.52 10.54 -13.05
C ASP A 290 15.43 9.34 -12.10
N ALA A 291 15.83 8.19 -12.65
CA ALA A 291 15.86 6.89 -12.01
C ALA A 291 17.10 6.67 -11.12
N ALA A 292 17.12 7.30 -9.94
CA ALA A 292 18.03 6.90 -8.86
C ALA A 292 17.52 7.35 -7.47
N ARG A 293 16.41 6.77 -6.95
CA ARG A 293 16.15 6.71 -5.48
C ARG A 293 14.86 6.05 -4.96
N ASP A 294 14.01 5.43 -5.77
CA ASP A 294 12.75 4.91 -5.23
C ASP A 294 12.93 3.54 -4.56
N VAL A 295 12.79 3.50 -3.23
CA VAL A 295 12.38 2.27 -2.55
C VAL A 295 11.03 1.88 -3.15
N SER A 296 10.95 0.65 -3.66
CA SER A 296 9.84 0.22 -4.51
C SER A 296 8.48 0.46 -3.84
N PRO A 297 7.51 1.11 -4.52
CA PRO A 297 6.12 1.21 -4.08
C PRO A 297 5.53 -0.11 -3.56
N THR A 298 6.02 -1.24 -4.10
CA THR A 298 5.75 -2.61 -3.66
C THR A 298 6.08 -2.84 -2.17
N ALA A 299 7.24 -2.37 -1.69
CA ALA A 299 7.65 -2.49 -0.29
C ALA A 299 6.70 -1.72 0.65
N ARG A 300 6.21 -0.55 0.21
CA ARG A 300 5.25 0.28 0.96
C ARG A 300 3.91 -0.43 1.12
N CYS A 301 3.40 -1.04 0.05
CA CYS A 301 2.15 -1.79 0.08
C CYS A 301 2.27 -3.09 0.89
N ASN A 302 3.36 -3.85 0.74
CA ASN A 302 3.57 -5.08 1.53
C ASN A 302 3.63 -4.79 3.03
N ALA A 303 4.32 -3.73 3.44
CA ALA A 303 4.31 -3.28 4.82
C ALA A 303 2.89 -2.89 5.28
N CYS A 304 2.13 -2.17 4.45
CA CYS A 304 0.75 -1.79 4.79
C CYS A 304 -0.15 -3.02 4.97
N LEU A 305 -0.12 -3.93 4.01
CA LEU A 305 -0.88 -5.17 3.98
C LEU A 305 -0.61 -6.05 5.21
N GLY A 306 0.67 -6.31 5.51
CA GLY A 306 1.02 -7.09 6.69
C GLY A 306 0.57 -6.42 8.00
N CYS A 307 0.61 -5.08 8.07
CA CYS A 307 0.14 -4.36 9.24
C CYS A 307 -1.39 -4.36 9.39
N ASP A 308 -2.12 -4.25 8.29
CA ASP A 308 -3.59 -4.27 8.29
C ASP A 308 -4.13 -5.63 8.72
N LEU A 309 -3.57 -6.70 8.15
CA LEU A 309 -3.94 -8.05 8.53
C LEU A 309 -3.63 -8.33 10.00
N HIS A 310 -2.50 -7.84 10.52
CA HIS A 310 -2.19 -7.99 11.93
C HIS A 310 -3.17 -7.24 12.85
N ARG A 311 -3.50 -5.98 12.52
CA ARG A 311 -4.46 -5.19 13.29
C ARG A 311 -5.81 -5.91 13.34
N GLN A 312 -6.30 -6.39 12.20
CA GLN A 312 -7.55 -7.13 12.10
C GLN A 312 -7.50 -8.46 12.88
N GLY A 313 -6.40 -9.19 12.78
CA GLY A 313 -6.15 -10.44 13.52
C GLY A 313 -6.11 -10.31 15.03
N ASN A 314 -5.78 -9.14 15.56
CA ASN A 314 -5.83 -8.87 17.00
C ASN A 314 -7.19 -8.32 17.45
N ALA A 315 -7.92 -7.65 16.55
CA ALA A 315 -9.26 -7.13 16.82
C ALA A 315 -10.33 -8.25 16.86
N ALA A 316 -10.22 -9.27 15.99
CA ALA A 316 -11.13 -10.41 15.96
C ALA A 316 -11.18 -11.22 17.28
N PRO A 317 -10.04 -11.62 17.92
CA PRO A 317 -10.05 -12.32 19.21
C PRO A 317 -10.49 -11.45 20.39
N GLN A 318 -10.42 -10.11 20.31
CA GLN A 318 -10.98 -9.23 21.34
C GLN A 318 -12.53 -9.26 21.35
N ARG A 319 -13.17 -9.48 20.19
CA ARG A 319 -14.64 -9.64 20.09
C ARG A 319 -15.14 -11.00 20.56
N ALA A 320 -14.40 -12.08 20.30
CA ALA A 320 -14.69 -13.40 20.86
C ALA A 320 -14.65 -13.42 22.41
N ARG A 321 -13.98 -12.45 23.04
CA ARG A 321 -13.98 -12.26 24.51
C ARG A 321 -15.23 -11.58 25.05
N GLN A 322 -15.93 -10.76 24.26
CA GLN A 322 -17.15 -10.06 24.67
C GLN A 322 -18.38 -10.96 24.57
N ASN A 323 -18.35 -11.96 23.68
CA ASN A 323 -19.41 -12.97 23.53
C ASN A 323 -18.98 -14.31 24.19
N SER A 324 -19.18 -14.46 25.51
CA SER A 324 -19.02 -15.76 26.21
C SER A 324 -20.04 -16.80 25.71
N PRO A 325 -19.77 -18.14 25.67
CA PRO A 325 -18.81 -18.93 26.47
C PRO A 325 -17.75 -19.68 25.64
N LEU A 326 -17.29 -19.16 24.50
CA LEU A 326 -16.24 -19.79 23.69
C LEU A 326 -14.83 -19.34 24.09
N ARG A 327 -14.51 -19.38 25.39
CA ARG A 327 -13.15 -19.07 25.91
C ARG A 327 -12.08 -20.06 25.41
N LEU A 328 -12.48 -21.25 24.95
CA LEU A 328 -11.60 -22.35 24.55
C LEU A 328 -11.02 -22.24 23.12
N SER A 329 -11.51 -21.35 22.26
CA SER A 329 -10.97 -21.17 20.89
C SER A 329 -9.90 -20.09 20.76
N MET A 330 -9.57 -19.37 21.84
CA MET A 330 -8.51 -18.34 21.85
C MET A 330 -7.12 -18.89 21.50
N SER A 331 -6.88 -20.19 21.70
CA SER A 331 -5.64 -20.87 21.30
C SER A 331 -5.58 -21.21 19.80
N LYS A 332 -6.73 -21.15 19.10
CA LYS A 332 -6.87 -21.59 17.71
C LYS A 332 -6.88 -20.44 16.68
N TYR A 333 -6.89 -19.18 17.10
CA TYR A 333 -6.76 -18.07 16.15
C TYR A 333 -5.37 -18.13 15.50
N PRO A 334 -5.27 -18.25 14.16
CA PRO A 334 -4.00 -18.36 13.47
C PRO A 334 -3.11 -17.18 13.83
N LYS A 335 -1.97 -17.45 14.47
CA LYS A 335 -0.96 -16.43 14.69
C LYS A 335 -0.38 -16.06 13.32
N TYR A 336 -0.85 -14.92 12.79
CA TYR A 336 -0.28 -14.32 11.59
C TYR A 336 1.20 -13.98 11.80
N LEU A 337 1.53 -13.48 12.99
CA LEU A 337 2.87 -13.01 13.36
C LEU A 337 3.77 -14.19 13.82
N THR A 338 4.33 -14.93 12.86
CA THR A 338 5.48 -15.80 13.14
C THR A 338 6.75 -14.95 13.23
N THR A 339 7.76 -15.40 13.98
CA THR A 339 9.07 -14.73 14.10
C THR A 339 9.64 -14.33 12.73
N ASN A 340 9.51 -15.20 11.72
CA ASN A 340 9.99 -14.93 10.36
C ASN A 340 9.28 -13.74 9.70
N VAL A 341 7.96 -13.63 9.84
CA VAL A 341 7.17 -12.51 9.27
C VAL A 341 7.52 -11.20 9.97
N ILE A 342 7.69 -11.23 11.30
CA ILE A 342 8.09 -10.06 12.10
C ILE A 342 9.44 -9.55 11.62
N VAL A 343 10.42 -10.43 11.49
CA VAL A 343 11.76 -10.09 11.04
C VAL A 343 11.72 -9.52 9.61
N LYS A 344 10.97 -10.15 8.68
CA LYS A 344 10.83 -9.66 7.31
C LYS A 344 10.14 -8.29 7.21
N LEU A 345 9.03 -8.09 7.92
CA LEU A 345 8.39 -6.77 8.01
C LEU A 345 9.33 -5.73 8.63
N SER A 346 10.16 -6.14 9.58
CA SER A 346 11.16 -5.29 10.19
C SER A 346 12.29 -4.91 9.21
N GLU A 347 12.73 -5.83 8.35
CA GLU A 347 13.68 -5.55 7.26
C GLU A 347 13.11 -4.56 6.24
N ILE A 348 11.83 -4.70 5.87
CA ILE A 348 11.13 -3.75 4.98
C ILE A 348 10.98 -2.37 5.65
N ALA A 349 10.57 -2.33 6.92
CA ALA A 349 10.50 -1.07 7.68
C ALA A 349 11.89 -0.40 7.79
N LEU A 350 12.94 -1.21 7.98
CA LEU A 350 14.32 -0.73 8.03
C LEU A 350 14.77 -0.13 6.70
N SER A 351 14.43 -0.75 5.56
CA SER A 351 14.77 -0.21 4.23
C SER A 351 14.06 1.11 3.96
N LEU A 352 12.78 1.23 4.35
CA LEU A 352 12.01 2.48 4.26
C LEU A 352 12.57 3.58 5.16
N LEU A 353 12.92 3.27 6.41
CA LEU A 353 13.56 4.22 7.34
C LEU A 353 14.92 4.72 6.82
N LYS A 354 15.63 3.91 6.02
CA LYS A 354 16.91 4.35 5.44
C LYS A 354 16.74 5.53 4.48
N VAL A 355 15.63 5.56 3.75
CA VAL A 355 15.35 6.51 2.66
C VAL A 355 14.44 7.66 3.10
N ALA A 356 13.63 7.46 4.14
CA ALA A 356 12.68 8.45 4.64
C ALA A 356 13.21 9.89 4.84
N PRO A 357 14.46 10.15 5.30
CA PRO A 357 14.96 11.53 5.41
C PRO A 357 15.12 12.26 4.08
N TYR A 358 15.18 11.52 2.96
CA TYR A 358 15.47 12.08 1.63
C TYR A 358 14.23 12.19 0.74
N ASP A 359 13.20 11.39 1.03
CA ASP A 359 11.95 11.35 0.26
C ASP A 359 10.75 11.52 1.20
N LEU A 360 9.98 12.59 0.97
CA LEU A 360 8.77 12.89 1.73
C LEU A 360 7.70 11.81 1.57
N ASN A 361 7.60 11.18 0.39
CA ASN A 361 6.57 10.17 0.13
C ASN A 361 6.85 8.90 0.93
N THR A 362 8.12 8.49 1.01
CA THR A 362 8.57 7.38 1.87
C THR A 362 8.39 7.71 3.35
N MET A 363 8.66 8.95 3.77
CA MET A 363 8.38 9.39 5.14
C MET A 363 6.88 9.33 5.48
N ALA A 364 6.02 9.73 4.56
CA ALA A 364 4.57 9.67 4.72
C ALA A 364 3.97 8.28 4.46
N CYS A 365 4.78 7.27 4.14
CA CYS A 365 4.31 5.93 3.78
C CYS A 365 3.37 5.34 4.85
N LEU A 366 2.16 4.97 4.43
CA LEU A 366 1.16 4.37 5.30
C LEU A 366 1.65 3.06 5.94
N GLY A 367 2.34 2.21 5.18
CA GLY A 367 2.91 0.96 5.70
C GLY A 367 3.89 1.16 6.86
N LEU A 368 4.78 2.16 6.77
CA LEU A 368 5.72 2.48 7.84
C LEU A 368 5.01 3.07 9.07
N GLN A 369 4.04 3.96 8.87
CA GLN A 369 3.22 4.48 9.97
C GLN A 369 2.42 3.38 10.68
N LYS A 370 1.83 2.45 9.92
CA LYS A 370 1.11 1.30 10.45
C LYS A 370 2.05 0.32 11.16
N TYR A 371 3.29 0.16 10.71
CA TYR A 371 4.28 -0.66 11.42
C TYR A 371 4.49 -0.14 12.86
N PHE A 372 4.76 1.15 13.03
CA PHE A 372 4.95 1.75 14.35
C PHE A 372 3.69 1.75 15.23
N THR A 373 2.51 1.94 14.64
CA THR A 373 1.25 2.08 15.40
C THR A 373 0.49 0.77 15.61
N SER A 374 0.79 -0.29 14.86
CA SER A 374 0.00 -1.53 14.85
C SER A 374 0.83 -2.78 15.13
N ILE A 375 2.05 -2.87 14.60
CA ILE A 375 2.93 -4.04 14.79
C ILE A 375 3.76 -3.88 16.06
N LEU A 376 4.48 -2.76 16.17
CA LEU A 376 5.43 -2.51 17.25
C LEU A 376 4.81 -2.64 18.66
N PRO A 377 3.59 -2.16 18.95
CA PRO A 377 3.01 -2.23 20.29
C PRO A 377 2.47 -3.62 20.68
N VAL A 378 2.12 -4.46 19.71
CA VAL A 378 1.42 -5.74 19.95
C VAL A 378 2.35 -6.96 19.80
N THR A 379 3.51 -6.77 19.18
CA THR A 379 4.49 -7.84 19.01
C THR A 379 5.12 -8.23 20.35
N ASP A 380 5.21 -9.53 20.61
CA ASP A 380 5.95 -10.04 21.75
C ASP A 380 7.47 -10.00 21.49
N TRP A 381 8.08 -8.95 22.01
CA TRP A 381 9.52 -8.71 21.94
C TRP A 381 10.32 -9.52 22.98
N SER A 382 9.68 -10.35 23.81
CA SER A 382 10.40 -11.23 24.73
C SER A 382 11.13 -12.37 24.01
N VAL A 383 10.72 -12.70 22.78
CA VAL A 383 11.34 -13.74 21.94
C VAL A 383 12.68 -13.25 21.39
N GLU A 384 13.75 -14.04 21.59
CA GLU A 384 15.13 -13.65 21.25
C GLU A 384 15.31 -13.23 19.78
N GLY A 385 14.68 -13.94 18.84
CA GLY A 385 14.71 -13.57 17.41
C GLY A 385 14.13 -12.18 17.14
N ASN A 386 13.03 -11.82 17.82
CA ASN A 386 12.37 -10.52 17.67
C ASN A 386 13.20 -9.39 18.33
N ARG A 387 13.89 -9.66 19.46
CA ARG A 387 14.72 -8.66 20.17
C ARG A 387 15.80 -8.06 19.28
N SER A 388 16.43 -8.88 18.45
CA SER A 388 17.47 -8.43 17.51
C SER A 388 16.91 -7.43 16.48
N ALA A 389 15.75 -7.75 15.89
CA ALA A 389 15.06 -6.90 14.92
C ALA A 389 14.60 -5.57 15.53
N LEU A 390 14.05 -5.60 16.76
CA LEU A 390 13.67 -4.39 17.49
C LEU A 390 14.85 -3.45 17.69
N ASN A 391 15.97 -3.97 18.17
CA ASN A 391 17.17 -3.17 18.42
C ASN A 391 17.70 -2.52 17.14
N ILE A 392 17.70 -3.25 16.02
CA ILE A 392 18.15 -2.73 14.72
C ILE A 392 17.24 -1.58 14.26
N ILE A 393 15.92 -1.73 14.38
CA ILE A 393 14.95 -0.69 14.00
C ILE A 393 15.08 0.54 14.90
N LEU A 394 15.15 0.37 16.22
CA LEU A 394 15.27 1.50 17.15
C LEU A 394 16.58 2.27 16.93
N ARG A 395 17.70 1.56 16.73
CA ARG A 395 18.98 2.20 16.37
C ARG A 395 18.89 2.95 15.04
N ARG A 396 18.16 2.42 14.05
CA ARG A 396 18.00 3.12 12.76
C ARG A 396 17.10 4.33 12.88
N LEU A 397 15.99 4.22 13.63
CA LEU A 397 15.10 5.34 13.92
C LEU A 397 15.86 6.48 14.59
N ASP A 398 16.68 6.17 15.60
CA ASP A 398 17.55 7.13 16.27
C ASP A 398 18.47 7.86 15.26
N LYS A 399 19.23 7.11 14.45
CA LYS A 399 20.07 7.70 13.38
C LYS A 399 19.30 8.56 12.38
N THR A 400 18.06 8.19 12.08
CA THR A 400 17.18 8.92 11.16
C THR A 400 16.75 10.25 11.76
N ILE A 401 16.33 10.25 13.03
CA ILE A 401 15.93 11.45 13.78
C ILE A 401 17.12 12.37 14.04
N GLN A 402 18.29 11.82 14.41
CA GLN A 402 19.53 12.60 14.54
C GLN A 402 19.89 13.30 13.22
N LYS A 403 19.71 12.63 12.08
CA LYS A 403 19.98 13.22 10.77
C LYS A 403 19.05 14.38 10.44
N ILE A 404 17.76 14.25 10.78
CA ILE A 404 16.75 15.32 10.64
C ILE A 404 17.07 16.49 11.58
N GLY A 405 17.46 16.21 12.82
CA GLY A 405 17.79 17.22 13.83
C GLY A 405 19.05 18.02 13.50
N LYS A 406 20.13 17.34 13.06
CA LYS A 406 21.42 17.99 12.74
C LYS A 406 21.40 18.78 11.43
N LYS A 407 20.61 18.36 10.43
CA LYS A 407 20.56 19.03 9.12
C LYS A 407 19.31 19.90 9.00
N LEU A 408 19.50 21.21 9.12
CA LEU A 408 18.41 22.19 9.01
C LEU A 408 17.63 22.11 7.69
N THR A 409 18.30 21.76 6.59
CA THR A 409 17.66 21.57 5.27
C THR A 409 16.68 20.40 5.25
N LEU A 410 16.98 19.31 5.96
CA LEU A 410 16.09 18.16 6.10
C LEU A 410 14.93 18.49 7.04
N ARG A 411 15.19 19.22 8.12
CA ARG A 411 14.17 19.68 9.08
C ARG A 411 13.05 20.48 8.39
N ARG A 412 13.39 21.35 7.42
CA ARG A 412 12.40 22.13 6.65
C ARG A 412 11.54 21.27 5.70
N ARG A 413 12.05 20.13 5.25
CA ARG A 413 11.37 19.21 4.31
C ARG A 413 10.78 17.99 5.00
N THR A 414 10.71 18.00 6.33
CA THR A 414 10.22 16.87 7.12
C THR A 414 8.69 16.86 7.17
N ASN A 415 8.07 15.70 6.94
CA ASN A 415 6.65 15.52 7.22
C ASN A 415 6.45 15.31 8.73
N TRP A 416 6.15 16.40 9.44
CA TRP A 416 5.95 16.41 10.90
C TRP A 416 4.78 15.54 11.36
N THR A 417 3.72 15.41 10.56
CA THR A 417 2.57 14.56 10.89
C THR A 417 2.96 13.08 10.90
N ALA A 418 3.68 12.63 9.87
CA ALA A 418 4.14 11.24 9.80
C ALA A 418 5.13 10.91 10.93
N LEU A 419 6.06 11.84 11.24
CA LEU A 419 7.00 11.67 12.34
C LEU A 419 6.29 11.58 13.70
N SER A 420 5.29 12.44 13.92
CA SER A 420 4.44 12.41 15.13
C SER A 420 3.74 11.06 15.30
N ASN A 421 3.28 10.45 14.21
CA ASN A 421 2.63 9.14 14.24
C ASN A 421 3.62 8.02 14.59
N TRP A 422 4.85 8.08 14.08
CA TRP A 422 5.90 7.12 14.46
C TRP A 422 6.22 7.21 15.95
N LEU A 423 6.38 8.42 16.49
CA LEU A 423 6.66 8.65 17.90
C LEU A 423 5.49 8.24 18.80
N SER A 424 4.26 8.50 18.36
CA SER A 424 3.06 8.08 19.09
C SER A 424 2.95 6.55 19.16
N GLY A 425 3.23 5.83 18.07
CA GLY A 425 3.32 4.38 18.06
C GLY A 425 4.47 3.85 18.92
N LEU A 426 5.63 4.50 18.84
CA LEU A 426 6.79 4.18 19.67
C LEU A 426 6.51 4.34 21.17
N TYR A 427 5.68 5.30 21.59
CA TYR A 427 5.29 5.47 22.99
C TYR A 427 4.35 4.36 23.50
N GLN A 428 3.47 3.84 22.65
CA GLN A 428 2.56 2.75 23.02
C GLN A 428 3.33 1.45 23.32
N THR A 429 4.47 1.22 22.67
CA THR A 429 5.27 0.00 22.85
C THR A 429 5.88 -0.16 24.27
N PRO A 430 6.58 0.85 24.85
CA PRO A 430 7.06 0.81 26.23
C PRO A 430 5.94 0.71 27.27
N SER A 431 4.75 1.24 26.97
CA SER A 431 3.58 1.10 27.86
C SER A 431 3.14 -0.37 27.99
N ALA A 432 3.31 -1.17 26.93
CA ALA A 432 3.05 -2.61 26.95
C ALA A 432 4.24 -3.43 27.50
N TYR A 433 5.49 -2.97 27.26
CA TYR A 433 6.71 -3.67 27.65
C TYR A 433 7.72 -2.72 28.31
N PRO A 434 7.66 -2.54 29.64
CA PRO A 434 8.47 -1.55 30.35
C PRO A 434 9.98 -1.71 30.20
N TYR A 435 10.49 -2.94 29.97
CA TYR A 435 11.92 -3.18 29.78
C TYR A 435 12.51 -2.43 28.55
N ILE A 436 11.68 -2.15 27.53
CA ILE A 436 12.09 -1.42 26.33
C ILE A 436 12.49 0.03 26.68
N ALA A 437 11.95 0.60 27.76
CA ALA A 437 12.30 1.93 28.26
C ALA A 437 13.79 2.08 28.62
N HIS A 438 14.45 0.99 29.01
CA HIS A 438 15.85 1.00 29.38
C HIS A 438 16.80 0.97 28.17
N LEU A 439 16.28 0.68 26.96
CA LEU A 439 17.10 0.62 25.75
C LEU A 439 17.68 1.99 25.41
N HIS A 440 19.01 2.05 25.26
CA HIS A 440 19.74 3.29 24.96
C HIS A 440 19.22 4.05 23.72
N PRO A 441 18.91 3.40 22.56
CA PRO A 441 18.41 4.09 21.37
C PRO A 441 17.10 4.85 21.59
N LEU A 442 16.25 4.41 22.52
CA LEU A 442 14.99 5.07 22.83
C LEU A 442 15.22 6.37 23.61
N LYS A 443 16.20 6.36 24.53
CA LYS A 443 16.60 7.54 25.31
C LYS A 443 17.22 8.61 24.41
N THR A 444 18.16 8.23 23.54
CA THR A 444 18.81 9.16 22.59
C THR A 444 17.83 9.74 21.59
N THR A 445 16.92 8.92 21.06
CA THR A 445 15.83 9.37 20.18
C THR A 445 14.96 10.42 20.87
N THR A 446 14.51 10.15 22.09
CA THR A 446 13.63 11.07 22.84
C THR A 446 14.34 12.37 23.17
N GLN A 447 15.61 12.31 23.57
CA GLN A 447 16.43 13.49 23.84
C GLN A 447 16.63 14.36 22.59
N MET A 448 16.91 13.74 21.43
CA MET A 448 17.05 14.46 20.17
C MET A 448 15.73 15.12 19.75
N CYS A 449 14.59 14.44 19.91
CA CYS A 449 13.28 15.02 19.66
C CYS A 449 12.99 16.24 20.56
N LEU A 450 13.39 16.20 21.83
CA LEU A 450 13.29 17.34 22.75
C LEU A 450 14.18 18.52 22.31
N ARG A 451 15.42 18.26 21.86
CA ARG A 451 16.29 19.30 21.29
C ARG A 451 15.67 19.94 20.05
N ILE A 452 15.08 19.14 19.16
CA ILE A 452 14.35 19.62 17.98
C ILE A 452 13.17 20.52 18.40
N MET A 453 12.40 20.10 19.42
CA MET A 453 11.26 20.85 19.95
C MET A 453 11.67 22.23 20.49
N ILE A 454 12.76 22.30 21.25
CA ILE A 454 13.26 23.54 21.86
C ILE A 454 13.95 24.46 20.83
N GLY A 455 14.41 23.90 19.70
CA GLY A 455 15.11 24.67 18.68
C GLY A 455 16.61 24.86 18.96
N ASP A 456 17.16 24.09 19.89
CA ASP A 456 18.58 24.10 20.26
C ASP A 456 19.45 23.72 19.04
N PRO A 457 20.46 24.54 18.65
CA PRO A 457 21.37 24.17 17.58
C PRO A 457 22.10 22.89 17.95
N CYS A 458 21.80 21.81 17.23
CA CYS A 458 22.35 20.47 17.45
C CYS A 458 23.82 20.35 16.97
N ILE A 459 24.66 21.32 17.32
CA ILE A 459 26.10 21.37 17.04
C ILE A 459 26.84 20.88 18.29
N ASP A 460 27.14 19.58 18.34
CA ASP A 460 27.97 18.99 19.39
C ASP A 460 29.48 19.09 19.08
N ASP A 461 29.93 20.05 18.25
CA ASP A 461 31.35 20.27 17.99
C ASP A 461 31.96 21.20 19.05
N ILE A 462 32.58 20.58 20.06
CA ILE A 462 33.35 21.23 21.13
C ILE A 462 34.64 21.91 20.61
N SER A 463 34.95 21.84 19.31
CA SER A 463 36.17 22.39 18.70
C SER A 463 36.00 23.76 18.00
N ALA A 464 34.87 24.45 18.18
CA ALA A 464 34.64 25.77 17.57
C ALA A 464 34.40 26.91 18.58
N GLN A 465 34.80 26.74 19.85
CA GLN A 465 34.62 27.76 20.89
C GLN A 465 35.48 29.03 20.72
N SER A 466 36.28 29.15 19.66
CA SER A 466 37.18 30.29 19.48
C SER A 466 36.74 31.33 18.44
N ALA A 467 35.55 31.21 17.83
CA ALA A 467 35.07 32.18 16.83
C ALA A 467 33.66 32.76 17.10
N ALA A 468 33.08 32.48 18.27
CA ALA A 468 31.67 32.78 18.58
C ALA A 468 31.39 34.19 19.11
N HIS A 469 32.31 35.15 18.98
CA HIS A 469 32.08 36.55 19.42
C HIS A 469 31.64 37.52 18.32
N SER A 470 31.32 37.06 17.10
CA SER A 470 31.06 37.99 15.98
C SER A 470 29.73 37.85 15.24
N LEU A 471 28.72 37.13 15.77
CA LEU A 471 27.35 37.26 15.24
C LEU A 471 26.34 37.37 16.39
N SER A 472 26.26 38.61 16.87
CA SER A 472 25.17 39.23 17.60
C SER A 472 23.78 38.70 17.23
N LEU A 473 23.02 38.36 18.26
CA LEU A 473 21.62 38.75 18.48
C LEU A 473 20.88 39.30 17.23
N SER A 474 20.30 38.41 16.43
CA SER A 474 19.31 38.78 15.42
C SER A 474 17.94 38.28 15.88
N THR A 475 17.14 39.23 16.32
CA THR A 475 15.70 39.22 16.61
C THR A 475 14.83 38.89 15.38
N VAL A 476 15.16 37.82 14.66
CA VAL A 476 14.36 37.29 13.55
C VAL A 476 13.98 35.88 13.91
N LEU A 477 12.70 35.70 14.27
CA LEU A 477 12.00 34.42 14.50
C LEU A 477 12.71 33.24 13.81
N HIS A 478 13.45 32.44 14.59
CA HIS A 478 14.15 31.28 14.08
C HIS A 478 13.15 30.34 13.38
N SER A 479 13.46 30.03 12.12
CA SER A 479 12.55 29.41 11.16
C SER A 479 12.02 28.05 11.62
N SER A 480 10.68 27.96 11.71
CA SER A 480 9.83 26.79 11.97
C SER A 480 10.02 26.09 13.34
N THR A 481 9.39 26.64 14.37
CA THR A 481 8.92 25.84 15.51
C THR A 481 8.15 24.62 14.97
N PRO A 482 8.45 23.39 15.43
CA PRO A 482 7.74 22.22 14.93
C PRO A 482 6.24 22.31 15.30
N PRO A 483 5.34 21.69 14.50
CA PRO A 483 3.91 21.74 14.75
C PRO A 483 3.54 21.22 16.14
N PRO A 484 2.45 21.72 16.76
CA PRO A 484 2.03 21.30 18.10
C PRO A 484 1.73 19.80 18.19
N THR A 485 1.31 19.17 17.09
CA THR A 485 1.11 17.72 16.98
C THR A 485 2.40 16.94 17.25
N PHE A 486 3.55 17.44 16.81
CA PHE A 486 4.85 16.86 17.06
C PHE A 486 5.27 17.07 18.51
N CYS A 487 5.14 18.29 19.04
CA CYS A 487 5.48 18.59 20.43
C CYS A 487 4.70 17.68 21.40
N ASN A 488 3.39 17.54 21.20
CA ASN A 488 2.54 16.65 21.99
C ASN A 488 2.95 15.17 21.86
N ALA A 489 3.38 14.73 20.67
CA ALA A 489 3.85 13.36 20.45
C ALA A 489 5.21 13.09 21.11
N VAL A 490 6.08 14.09 21.25
CA VAL A 490 7.40 13.99 21.92
C VAL A 490 7.27 13.99 23.44
N LEU A 491 6.33 14.75 23.99
CA LEU A 491 6.13 14.85 25.43
C LEU A 491 5.69 13.51 26.05
N LYS A 492 4.91 12.69 25.33
CA LYS A 492 4.44 11.37 25.79
C LYS A 492 5.58 10.36 26.08
N PRO A 493 6.50 10.05 25.14
CA PRO A 493 7.64 9.19 25.43
C PRO A 493 8.59 9.83 26.45
N ALA A 494 8.76 11.15 26.45
CA ALA A 494 9.58 11.85 27.45
C ALA A 494 9.03 11.67 28.87
N SER A 495 7.73 11.90 29.08
CA SER A 495 7.08 11.73 30.38
C SER A 495 7.16 10.28 30.88
N PHE A 496 6.96 9.32 29.97
CA PHE A 496 7.09 7.90 30.30
C PHE A 496 8.51 7.51 30.71
N LEU A 497 9.54 7.96 29.97
CA LEU A 497 10.93 7.68 30.32
C LEU A 497 11.31 8.35 31.66
N MET A 498 10.80 9.55 31.94
CA MET A 498 11.01 10.21 33.24
C MET A 498 10.39 9.42 34.39
N GLN A 499 9.19 8.87 34.20
CA GLN A 499 8.51 8.03 35.20
C GLN A 499 9.18 6.66 35.37
N ALA A 500 9.57 6.00 34.28
CA ALA A 500 10.11 4.65 34.29
C ALA A 500 11.59 4.57 34.73
N LEU A 501 12.38 5.60 34.43
CA LEU A 501 13.82 5.61 34.73
C LEU A 501 14.19 6.40 35.98
N GLY A 502 13.26 7.16 36.56
CA GLY A 502 13.51 8.03 37.71
C GLY A 502 14.57 9.13 37.46
N GLN A 503 14.99 9.32 36.21
CA GLN A 503 16.06 10.26 35.84
C GLN A 503 15.47 11.49 35.15
N MET A 504 15.46 12.60 35.88
CA MET A 504 15.39 13.95 35.31
C MET A 504 16.50 14.11 34.27
N PRO A 505 16.21 14.55 33.03
CA PRO A 505 17.26 14.97 32.11
C PRO A 505 18.02 16.14 32.75
N ARG A 506 19.27 15.93 33.15
CA ARG A 506 20.17 16.95 33.74
C ARG A 506 20.60 18.04 32.74
N SER A 507 19.74 18.42 31.80
CA SER A 507 20.00 19.51 30.84
C SER A 507 18.82 20.47 30.63
N CYS A 508 17.75 20.38 31.43
CA CYS A 508 16.72 21.42 31.46
C CYS A 508 16.77 22.12 32.81
N ASN A 509 17.31 23.35 32.82
CA ASN A 509 17.21 24.26 33.95
C ASN A 509 15.73 24.38 34.35
N ARG A 510 15.45 24.39 35.66
CA ARG A 510 14.10 24.38 36.26
C ARG A 510 13.18 25.53 35.81
N GLU A 511 13.68 26.49 35.05
CA GLU A 511 12.97 27.73 34.71
C GLU A 511 12.13 27.64 33.43
N THR A 512 12.42 26.72 32.51
CA THR A 512 11.64 26.59 31.25
C THR A 512 10.27 25.92 31.41
N TRP A 513 10.01 25.22 32.52
CA TRP A 513 8.72 24.56 32.79
C TRP A 513 7.66 25.49 33.41
N ARG A 514 7.98 26.76 33.67
CA ARG A 514 7.00 27.74 34.20
C ARG A 514 6.32 28.61 33.14
N SER A 515 6.65 28.45 31.86
CA SER A 515 6.10 29.29 30.78
C SER A 515 5.51 28.51 29.59
N VAL A 516 5.16 27.24 29.79
CA VAL A 516 4.24 26.48 28.94
C VAL A 516 3.07 26.05 29.82
#